data_AF-A0AA88E8D2-F1
#
_entry.id   AF-A0AA88E8D2-F1
#
_cell.length_a   1.000
_cell.length_b   1.000
_cell.length_c   1.000
_cell.angle_alpha   90.00
_cell.angle_beta   90.00
_cell.angle_gamma   90.00
#
_symmetry.space_group_name_H-M   'P 1'
#
loop_
_entity.id
_entity.type
_entity.pdbx_description
1 polymer ?
#
loop_
_entity_poly.entity_id
_entity_poly.type
_entity_poly.pdbx_seq_one_letter_code
_entity_poly.pdbx_strand_id
1 'polypeptide(L)' 'MEEKASSVECHSVGDSSCWRFTWTIVNFSKLKVSKLYSDDFYAGGYKWRILIFPEGNNVDYLSMYLDVADAENLPSGWS' A
#
# COMPACT_ATOMS: atom_id res chain seq x y z
N MET A 1 -28.42 -5.70 -7.86
CA MET A 1 -27.36 -5.88 -8.87
C MET A 1 -26.06 -5.60 -8.16
N GLU A 2 -25.27 -6.65 -7.91
CA GLU A 2 -24.01 -6.57 -7.17
C GLU A 2 -22.89 -6.59 -8.20
N GLU A 3 -22.18 -5.47 -8.34
CA GLU A 3 -21.02 -5.38 -9.23
C GLU A 3 -19.85 -6.11 -8.56
N LYS A 4 -19.62 -7.34 -9.02
CA LYS A 4 -18.45 -8.13 -8.67
C LYS A 4 -17.22 -7.51 -9.35
N ALA A 5 -16.38 -6.83 -8.58
CA ALA A 5 -15.10 -6.33 -9.05
C ALA A 5 -14.26 -7.51 -9.57
N SER A 6 -13.95 -7.47 -10.87
CA SER A 6 -13.08 -8.44 -11.53
C SER A 6 -11.63 -8.19 -11.11
N SER A 7 -11.02 -9.17 -10.44
CA SER A 7 -9.58 -9.21 -10.24
C SER A 7 -8.92 -9.62 -11.55
N VAL A 8 -8.06 -8.74 -12.09
CA VAL A 8 -7.19 -9.07 -13.22
C VAL A 8 -6.24 -10.19 -12.81
N GLU A 9 -6.40 -11.36 -13.41
CA GLU A 9 -5.47 -12.49 -13.31
C GLU A 9 -4.49 -12.44 -14.49
N CYS A 10 -3.22 -12.20 -14.20
CA CYS A 10 -2.14 -12.32 -15.16
C CYS A 10 -1.86 -13.80 -15.43
N HIS A 11 -2.14 -14.27 -16.65
CA HIS A 11 -1.83 -15.64 -17.07
C HIS A 11 -0.33 -15.76 -17.37
N SER A 12 0.31 -16.74 -16.73
CA SER A 12 1.75 -16.93 -16.65
C SER A 12 2.30 -17.85 -17.74
N VAL A 13 3.30 -17.36 -18.47
CA VAL A 13 4.41 -18.20 -18.99
C VAL A 13 5.71 -17.47 -18.64
N GLY A 14 6.34 -17.90 -17.54
CA GLY A 14 7.53 -17.28 -16.93
C GLY A 14 7.18 -16.47 -15.69
N ASP A 15 7.26 -17.10 -14.51
CA ASP A 15 6.80 -16.59 -13.21
C ASP A 15 7.37 -15.21 -12.87
N SER A 16 6.68 -14.19 -13.34
CA SER A 16 6.72 -12.83 -12.82
C SER A 16 5.36 -12.60 -12.21
N SER A 17 5.15 -13.05 -10.96
CA SER A 17 3.99 -12.61 -10.19
C SER A 17 4.04 -11.09 -10.15
N CYS A 18 3.21 -10.45 -10.99
CA CYS A 18 2.84 -9.07 -10.85
C CYS A 18 2.12 -8.96 -9.51
N TRP A 19 2.88 -8.63 -8.45
CA TRP A 19 2.33 -8.38 -7.14
C TRP A 19 1.53 -7.09 -7.24
N ARG A 20 0.20 -7.21 -7.31
CA ARG A 20 -0.71 -6.07 -7.39
C ARG A 20 -1.49 -5.98 -6.09
N PHE A 21 -1.24 -4.91 -5.36
CA PHE A 21 -2.05 -4.53 -4.21
C PHE A 21 -2.90 -3.31 -4.57
N THR A 22 -4.12 -3.23 -4.04
CA THR A 22 -5.02 -2.10 -4.28
C THR A 22 -5.68 -1.70 -2.97
N TRP A 23 -5.52 -0.44 -2.60
CA TRP A 23 -6.09 0.13 -1.40
C TRP A 23 -7.13 1.20 -1.77
N THR A 24 -8.38 0.97 -1.36
CA THR A 24 -9.47 1.91 -1.57
C THR A 24 -9.67 2.73 -0.30
N ILE A 25 -9.58 4.06 -0.42
CA ILE A 25 -9.85 4.98 0.69
C ILE A 25 -11.22 5.63 0.47
N VAL A 26 -12.18 5.21 1.28
CA VAL A 26 -13.56 5.70 1.19
C VAL A 26 -13.67 7.09 1.81
N ASN A 27 -14.43 8.00 1.17
CA ASN A 27 -14.66 9.36 1.65
C ASN A 27 -13.36 10.17 1.90
N PHE A 28 -12.35 10.02 1.04
CA PHE A 28 -11.02 10.62 1.19
C PHE A 28 -11.06 12.11 1.62
N SER A 29 -11.87 12.94 0.95
CA SER A 29 -11.99 14.38 1.23
C SER A 29 -12.61 14.72 2.59
N LYS A 30 -13.20 13.75 3.31
CA LYS A 30 -13.80 13.95 4.65
C LYS A 30 -12.88 13.50 5.78
N LEU A 31 -11.72 12.94 5.46
CA LEU A 31 -10.77 12.44 6.46
C LEU A 31 -10.18 13.62 7.25
N LYS A 32 -10.16 13.46 8.58
CA LYS A 32 -9.57 14.44 9.53
C LYS A 32 -8.44 13.78 10.31
N VAL A 33 -7.53 13.14 9.59
CA VAL A 33 -6.39 12.41 10.16
C VAL A 33 -5.11 12.87 9.48
N SER A 34 -4.04 12.97 10.26
CA SER A 34 -2.73 13.39 9.74
C SER A 34 -2.09 12.32 8.86
N LYS A 35 -2.33 11.03 9.15
CA LYS A 35 -1.82 9.90 8.37
C LYS A 35 -2.73 8.67 8.42
N LEU A 36 -2.60 7.81 7.41
CA LEU A 36 -3.30 6.53 7.27
C LEU A 36 -2.32 5.44 6.83
N TYR A 37 -2.59 4.21 7.24
CA TYR A 37 -1.91 3.02 6.73
C TYR A 37 -2.91 2.13 6.00
N SER A 38 -2.47 1.49 4.92
CA SER A 38 -3.20 0.37 4.33
C SER A 38 -3.12 -0.87 5.21
N ASP A 39 -3.84 -1.93 4.81
CA ASP A 39 -3.52 -3.28 5.25
C ASP A 39 -2.12 -3.69 4.77
N ASP A 40 -1.52 -4.65 5.48
CA ASP A 40 -0.25 -5.24 5.11
C ASP A 40 -0.40 -6.15 3.88
N PHE A 41 0.58 -6.16 2.99
CA PHE A 41 0.63 -7.04 1.83
C PHE A 41 2.05 -7.53 1.54
N TYR A 42 2.16 -8.68 0.88
CA TYR A 42 3.46 -9.28 0.55
C TYR A 42 3.85 -8.99 -0.90
N ALA A 43 5.07 -8.49 -1.08
CA ALA A 43 5.67 -8.27 -2.39
C ALA A 43 7.19 -8.43 -2.30
N GLY A 44 7.79 -9.16 -3.25
CA GLY A 44 9.24 -9.38 -3.27
C GLY A 44 9.80 -10.07 -2.01
N GLY A 45 8.98 -10.87 -1.31
CA GLY A 45 9.38 -11.55 -0.07
C GLY A 45 9.30 -10.71 1.20
N TYR A 46 8.84 -9.46 1.11
CA TYR A 46 8.72 -8.55 2.25
C TYR A 46 7.28 -8.16 2.52
N LYS A 47 7.02 -7.82 3.80
CA LYS A 47 5.73 -7.33 4.25
C LYS A 47 5.70 -5.81 4.14
N TRP A 48 4.89 -5.30 3.23
CA TRP A 48 4.76 -3.88 2.94
C TRP A 48 3.43 -3.34 3.44
N ARG A 49 3.36 -2.02 3.63
CA ARG A 49 2.13 -1.25 3.76
C ARG A 49 2.30 0.11 3.08
N ILE A 50 1.20 0.68 2.61
CA ILE A 50 1.19 2.06 2.09
C ILE A 50 0.90 3.00 3.25
N LEU A 51 1.71 4.05 3.40
CA LEU A 51 1.50 5.16 4.33
C LEU A 51 1.13 6.42 3.54
N ILE A 52 0.02 7.06 3.88
CA ILE A 52 -0.44 8.30 3.26
C ILE A 52 -0.60 9.40 4.30
N PHE A 53 -0.16 10.61 3.95
CA PHE A 53 -0.52 11.85 4.63
C PHE A 53 -1.45 12.65 3.70
N PRO A 54 -2.77 12.69 3.98
CA PRO A 54 -3.74 13.31 3.06
C PRO A 54 -3.45 14.77 2.73
N GLU A 55 -2.98 15.53 3.72
CA GLU A 55 -2.62 16.95 3.62
C GLU A 55 -1.12 17.17 3.40
N GLY A 56 -0.36 16.09 3.18
CA GLY A 56 1.09 16.14 2.96
C GLY A 56 1.94 16.04 4.22
N ASN A 57 3.24 15.84 4.01
CA ASN A 57 4.25 15.79 5.06
C ASN A 57 5.25 16.93 4.85
N ASN A 58 4.99 18.08 5.47
CA ASN A 58 5.70 19.35 5.27
C ASN A 58 5.58 19.94 3.85
N VAL A 59 4.51 19.59 3.13
CA VAL A 59 4.17 20.08 1.79
C VAL A 59 2.65 20.19 1.65
N ASP A 60 2.15 20.98 0.71
CA ASP A 60 0.71 21.21 0.49
C ASP A 60 0.08 20.20 -0.50
N TYR A 61 0.71 19.05 -0.70
CA TYR A 61 0.27 18.00 -1.62
C TYR A 61 0.23 16.64 -0.92
N LEU A 62 -0.63 15.75 -1.41
CA LEU A 62 -0.68 14.36 -0.97
C LEU A 62 0.72 13.75 -0.92
N SER A 63 1.11 13.24 0.24
CA SER A 63 2.35 12.48 0.40
C SER A 63 2.04 11.00 0.58
N MET A 64 2.68 10.15 -0.21
CA MET A 64 2.52 8.70 -0.20
C MET A 64 3.88 8.02 -0.08
N TYR A 65 3.96 7.01 0.78
CA TYR A 65 5.16 6.25 1.07
C TYR A 65 4.86 4.75 1.04
N LEU A 66 5.87 3.97 0.70
CA LEU A 66 5.89 2.54 0.94
C LEU A 66 6.70 2.29 2.22
N ASP A 67 6.13 1.55 3.16
CA ASP A 67 6.71 1.28 4.47
C ASP A 67 6.85 -0.23 4.66
N VAL A 68 7.96 -0.67 5.29
CA VAL A 68 8.11 -2.07 5.66
C VAL A 68 7.31 -2.28 6.95
N ALA A 69 6.24 -3.06 6.87
CA ALA A 69 5.23 -3.15 7.93
C ALA A 69 5.80 -3.67 9.26
N ASP A 70 6.85 -4.50 9.17
CA ASP A 70 7.55 -5.14 10.28
C ASP A 70 9.00 -4.64 10.41
N ALA A 71 9.28 -3.39 10.01
CA ALA A 71 10.61 -2.79 10.08
C ALA A 71 11.29 -2.93 11.45
N GLU A 72 10.52 -2.89 12.54
CA GLU A 72 11.01 -3.05 13.91
C GLU A 72 11.61 -4.44 14.20
N ASN A 73 11.25 -5.45 13.41
CA ASN A 73 11.72 -6.82 13.54
C ASN A 73 12.87 -7.15 12.59
N LEU A 74 13.30 -6.20 11.75
CA LEU A 74 14.39 -6.41 10.81
C LEU A 74 15.75 -6.42 11.51
N PRO A 75 16.71 -7.23 11.02
CA PRO A 75 18.06 -7.23 11.56
C PRO A 75 18.74 -5.88 11.35
N SER A 76 19.64 -5.53 12.26
CA SER A 76 20.51 -4.36 12.11
C SER A 76 21.29 -4.42 10.80
N GLY A 77 21.29 -3.34 10.02
CA GLY A 77 22.00 -3.25 8.73
C GLY A 77 21.12 -3.48 7.50
N TRP A 78 19.80 -3.52 7.68
CA TRP A 78 18.85 -3.38 6.58
C TRP A 78 18.91 -1.97 5.98
N SER A 79 19.20 -1.86 4.67
CA SER A 79 19.28 -0.59 3.92
C SER A 79 18.85 -0.79 2.47
#